data_AF-A0A2B4RFZ1-F1
#
_entry.id   AF-A0A2B4RFZ1-F1
#
_cell.length_a   1.000
_cell.length_b   1.000
_cell.length_c   1.000
_cell.angle_alpha   90.00
_cell.angle_beta   90.00
_cell.angle_gamma   90.00
#
_symmetry.space_group_name_H-M   'P 1'
#
loop_
_entity.id
_entity.type
_entity.pdbx_description
1 polymer ?
#
loop_
_entity_poly.entity_id
_entity_poly.type
_entity_poly.pdbx_seq_one_letter_code
_entity_poly.pdbx_strand_id
1 'polypeptide(L)'
;MDFLEEQKEEVESLKAIFPYEFSELSSFPPTFLIRIDELNISSSVTSLQLKISLPSKYPDEIPSIEIPNRSNALPKEFIEELISFLKCSCEESIGMPMVFGLVDSAKEWIGENAMKLNGFQEDQAAKVESDEETDDKDSFNLENFKDKLDIINAKGGRWDFVIGLIGKPSAGKSTFFNAATHQNMAKIGAHPFTTIEPNIGQAFYAIPCPCAQWTKRCHARYGHTAQCERFVPVVLKDVAGLVPGACEGRGRGNKFLNDLLDADVLIHVIDLSGQTDETGKPTTEYDPTRDIGWIQQELHSWIYDNIMDKWDSIVKKPAKLFDMFTGYHASQALIHLTFESAGMSDKKLLALPKMEKANAELLVHKLVDKFLFLRFPILLALNKVDLPDAIHNLKKFQEQFVDVMMVPVSARSECILQQACQDDLLSYQSGASHFEINHQTQDLSEKSQKELLQVKNSILDIFGDTGVLKALSQAVKLRSPSYAFPVNCLDTCQSISVVTKEKPQVLRDCIVLKPGTTVEKLFNILLYPPVALLAGEYVRAEGVSSKGVKFVLHKHDIVNETNQILKIMSTRKASLSTKTRK
;
A
#
# COMPACT_ATOMS: atom_id res chain seq x y z
N MET A 1 36.53 -30.90 2.59
CA MET A 1 35.20 -31.18 2.01
C MET A 1 34.68 -29.86 1.50
N ASP A 2 34.23 -29.82 0.25
CA ASP A 2 33.58 -28.62 -0.29
C ASP A 2 32.11 -28.67 0.13
N PHE A 3 31.85 -28.18 1.35
CA PHE A 3 30.51 -28.20 1.94
C PHE A 3 29.46 -27.48 1.08
N LEU A 4 29.88 -26.56 0.21
CA LEU A 4 28.98 -25.87 -0.72
C LEU A 4 28.56 -26.75 -1.90
N GLU A 5 29.44 -27.62 -2.37
CA GLU A 5 29.14 -28.60 -3.41
C GLU A 5 28.18 -29.66 -2.87
N GLU A 6 28.45 -30.20 -1.67
CA GLU A 6 27.59 -31.18 -0.99
C GLU A 6 26.19 -30.60 -0.67
N GLN A 7 26.09 -29.34 -0.23
CA GLN A 7 24.80 -28.67 -0.02
C GLN A 7 24.01 -28.49 -1.32
N LYS A 8 24.69 -28.20 -2.43
CA LYS A 8 24.03 -28.04 -3.73
C LYS A 8 23.55 -29.39 -4.27
N GLU A 9 24.36 -30.44 -4.18
CA GLU A 9 24.00 -31.79 -4.58
C GLU A 9 22.78 -32.31 -3.80
N GLU A 10 22.73 -32.06 -2.50
CA GLU A 10 21.57 -32.42 -1.66
C GLU A 10 20.31 -31.64 -2.08
N VAL A 11 20.41 -30.32 -2.29
CA VAL A 11 19.27 -29.48 -2.70
C VAL A 11 18.77 -29.86 -4.11
N GLU A 12 19.66 -30.14 -5.05
CA GLU A 12 19.29 -30.61 -6.40
C GLU A 12 18.64 -31.99 -6.36
N SER A 13 19.14 -32.90 -5.51
CA SER A 13 18.54 -34.21 -5.29
C SER A 13 17.12 -34.08 -4.71
N LEU A 14 16.92 -33.22 -3.70
CA LEU A 14 15.61 -32.96 -3.12
C LEU A 14 14.62 -32.33 -4.11
N LYS A 15 15.09 -31.41 -4.96
CA LYS A 15 14.29 -30.84 -6.06
C LYS A 15 13.85 -31.90 -7.05
N ALA A 16 14.70 -32.88 -7.34
CA ALA A 16 14.37 -33.99 -8.22
C ALA A 16 13.38 -34.99 -7.58
N ILE A 17 13.51 -35.24 -6.28
CA ILE A 17 12.64 -36.15 -5.53
C ILE A 17 11.26 -35.53 -5.27
N PHE A 18 11.20 -34.23 -4.98
CA PHE A 18 9.97 -33.51 -4.58
C PHE A 18 9.64 -32.33 -5.52
N PRO A 19 9.38 -32.55 -6.83
CA PRO A 19 9.29 -31.49 -7.82
C PRO A 19 8.12 -30.50 -7.63
N TYR A 20 7.07 -30.91 -6.91
CA TYR A 20 5.86 -30.10 -6.65
C TYR A 20 5.72 -29.67 -5.18
N GLU A 21 6.43 -30.34 -4.28
CA GLU A 21 6.37 -30.15 -2.82
C GLU A 21 7.53 -29.30 -2.28
N PHE A 22 8.61 -29.18 -3.06
CA PHE A 22 9.80 -28.41 -2.71
C PHE A 22 9.67 -26.93 -3.12
N SER A 23 9.96 -26.03 -2.20
CA SER A 23 10.02 -24.59 -2.46
C SER A 23 11.31 -24.00 -1.87
N GLU A 24 12.18 -23.46 -2.71
CA GLU A 24 13.40 -22.79 -2.27
C GLU A 24 13.07 -21.39 -1.71
N LEU A 25 13.47 -21.11 -0.47
CA LEU A 25 13.28 -19.82 0.19
C LEU A 25 14.52 -18.94 0.12
N SER A 26 15.70 -19.54 0.20
CA SER A 26 16.98 -18.84 0.11
C SER A 26 18.06 -19.80 -0.40
N SER A 27 18.93 -19.31 -1.26
CA SER A 27 20.09 -20.06 -1.74
C SER A 27 21.29 -19.94 -0.80
N PHE A 28 21.26 -19.00 0.17
CA PHE A 28 22.35 -18.81 1.14
C PHE A 28 21.89 -18.19 2.48
N PRO A 29 21.97 -18.90 3.62
CA PRO A 29 22.18 -20.34 3.72
C PRO A 29 21.05 -21.09 2.99
N PRO A 30 21.32 -22.22 2.31
CA PRO A 30 20.28 -22.98 1.60
C PRO A 30 19.11 -23.29 2.53
N THR A 31 17.97 -22.67 2.25
CA THR A 31 16.76 -22.77 3.06
C THR A 31 15.59 -23.07 2.15
N PHE A 32 14.82 -24.10 2.48
CA PHE A 32 13.72 -24.55 1.64
C PHE A 32 12.59 -25.13 2.49
N LEU A 33 11.41 -25.19 1.89
CA LEU A 33 10.22 -25.81 2.43
C LEU A 33 9.98 -27.12 1.68
N ILE A 34 9.69 -28.18 2.43
CA ILE A 34 9.15 -29.42 1.88
C ILE A 34 7.75 -29.60 2.45
N ARG A 35 6.77 -29.71 1.56
CA ARG A 35 5.39 -29.98 1.92
C ARG A 35 5.18 -31.50 2.02
N ILE A 36 4.72 -31.96 3.18
CA ILE A 36 4.27 -33.33 3.42
C ILE A 36 2.76 -33.37 3.23
N ASP A 37 2.31 -33.94 2.12
CA ASP A 37 0.90 -34.20 1.82
C ASP A 37 0.45 -35.59 2.33
N GLU A 38 -0.87 -35.81 2.40
CA GLU A 38 -1.51 -37.10 2.74
C GLU A 38 -1.29 -37.60 4.19
N LEU A 39 -1.38 -36.70 5.16
CA LEU A 39 -1.41 -37.11 6.58
C LEU A 39 -2.76 -37.77 6.91
N ASN A 40 -2.76 -39.02 7.36
CA ASN A 40 -3.94 -39.79 7.79
C ASN A 40 -4.49 -39.28 9.15
N ILE A 41 -4.80 -37.99 9.24
CA ILE A 41 -5.38 -37.34 10.43
C ILE A 41 -6.83 -36.95 10.09
N SER A 42 -7.78 -37.25 10.97
CA SER A 42 -9.19 -36.93 10.71
C SER A 42 -9.45 -35.42 10.63
N SER A 43 -9.73 -34.97 9.41
CA SER A 43 -10.63 -33.86 9.02
C SER A 43 -10.23 -32.39 9.20
N SER A 44 -8.97 -32.03 9.50
CA SER A 44 -8.57 -30.59 9.41
C SER A 44 -7.13 -30.28 9.03
N VAL A 45 -6.20 -31.24 9.08
CA VAL A 45 -4.81 -31.06 8.63
C VAL A 45 -4.55 -31.98 7.45
N THR A 46 -4.57 -31.43 6.23
CA THR A 46 -4.32 -32.21 5.00
C THR A 46 -2.85 -32.22 4.59
N SER A 47 -2.04 -31.30 5.12
CA SER A 47 -0.61 -31.20 4.82
C SER A 47 0.18 -30.46 5.91
N LEU A 48 1.46 -30.81 6.05
CA LEU A 48 2.41 -30.16 6.96
C LEU A 48 3.58 -29.61 6.15
N GLN A 49 4.12 -28.45 6.53
CA GLN A 49 5.33 -27.91 5.91
C GLN A 49 6.51 -28.07 6.87
N LEU A 50 7.64 -28.57 6.36
CA LEU A 50 8.92 -28.59 7.05
C LEU A 50 9.82 -27.54 6.42
N LYS A 51 10.22 -26.55 7.21
CA LYS A 51 11.25 -25.57 6.83
C LYS A 51 12.59 -26.07 7.32
N ILE A 52 13.51 -26.25 6.39
CA ILE A 52 14.85 -26.77 6.66
C ILE A 52 15.86 -25.74 6.18
N SER A 53 16.82 -25.38 7.03
CA SER A 53 17.94 -24.52 6.66
C SER A 53 19.27 -25.25 6.91
N LEU A 54 20.09 -25.36 5.87
CA LEU A 54 21.37 -26.05 5.92
C LEU A 54 22.45 -25.10 6.47
N PRO A 55 23.17 -25.46 7.54
CA PRO A 55 24.28 -24.67 8.06
C PRO A 55 25.48 -24.73 7.11
N SER A 56 26.38 -23.75 7.24
CA SER A 56 27.57 -23.63 6.38
C SER A 56 28.51 -24.84 6.37
N LYS A 57 28.44 -25.71 7.39
CA LYS A 57 29.23 -26.94 7.53
C LYS A 57 28.40 -28.22 7.35
N TYR A 58 27.18 -28.14 6.82
CA TYR A 58 26.38 -29.33 6.49
C TYR A 58 27.14 -30.21 5.49
N PRO A 59 27.18 -31.55 5.68
CA PRO A 59 26.41 -32.39 6.61
C PRO A 59 27.03 -32.64 7.99
N ASP A 60 28.17 -32.02 8.32
CA ASP A 60 28.84 -32.17 9.63
C ASP A 60 28.13 -31.40 10.76
N GLU A 61 27.19 -30.52 10.43
CA GLU A 61 26.38 -29.75 11.37
C GLU A 61 24.89 -29.92 11.05
N ILE A 62 24.09 -30.06 12.11
CA ILE A 62 22.65 -30.40 12.02
C ILE A 62 21.86 -29.23 11.40
N PRO A 63 20.95 -29.49 10.45
CA PRO A 63 20.10 -28.47 9.87
C PRO A 63 19.09 -27.92 10.88
N SER A 64 18.77 -26.63 10.77
CA SER A 64 17.69 -26.06 11.57
C SER A 64 16.34 -26.46 10.97
N ILE A 65 15.51 -27.16 11.76
CA ILE A 65 14.18 -27.62 11.37
C ILE A 65 13.13 -26.78 12.09
N GLU A 66 12.20 -26.22 11.33
CA GLU A 66 11.07 -25.44 11.83
C GLU A 66 9.77 -25.94 11.16
N ILE A 67 8.69 -26.05 11.94
CA ILE A 67 7.35 -26.37 11.43
C ILE A 67 6.49 -25.11 11.51
N PRO A 68 6.24 -24.39 10.40
CA PRO A 68 5.35 -23.23 10.41
C PRO A 68 3.88 -23.64 10.61
N ASN A 69 3.35 -23.47 11.83
CA ASN A 69 1.94 -23.72 12.15
C ASN A 69 1.06 -22.51 11.82
N ARG A 70 0.61 -22.40 10.57
CA ARG A 70 -0.19 -21.25 10.11
C ARG A 70 -1.68 -21.35 10.41
N SER A 71 -2.20 -22.52 10.77
CA SER A 71 -3.64 -22.77 10.95
C SER A 71 -4.07 -23.03 12.39
N ASN A 72 -3.16 -23.03 13.38
CA ASN A 72 -3.40 -23.50 14.75
C ASN A 72 -4.04 -24.90 14.85
N ALA A 73 -4.02 -25.67 13.75
CA ALA A 73 -4.71 -26.94 13.67
C ALA A 73 -3.97 -28.08 14.40
N LEU A 74 -2.66 -27.90 14.66
CA LEU A 74 -1.84 -28.80 15.47
C LEU A 74 -1.51 -28.15 16.82
N PRO A 75 -1.68 -28.85 17.95
CA PRO A 75 -1.26 -28.37 19.27
C PRO A 75 0.23 -28.04 19.32
N LYS A 76 0.63 -27.00 20.07
CA LYS A 76 2.03 -26.60 20.22
C LYS A 76 2.91 -27.72 20.80
N GLU A 77 2.39 -28.46 21.78
CA GLU A 77 3.05 -29.61 22.40
C GLU A 77 3.40 -30.68 21.35
N PHE A 78 2.49 -30.96 20.42
CA PHE A 78 2.70 -31.93 19.35
C PHE A 78 3.83 -31.50 18.39
N ILE A 79 3.92 -30.20 18.09
CA ILE A 79 4.97 -29.65 17.23
C ILE A 79 6.32 -29.70 17.93
N GLU A 80 6.37 -29.39 19.22
CA GLU A 80 7.60 -29.48 20.01
C GLU A 80 8.12 -30.92 20.11
N GLU A 81 7.23 -31.90 20.32
CA GLU A 81 7.58 -33.33 20.31
C GLU A 81 8.12 -33.77 18.94
N LEU A 82 7.47 -33.38 17.84
CA LEU A 82 7.92 -33.71 16.48
C LEU A 82 9.28 -33.09 16.15
N ILE A 83 9.48 -31.81 16.48
CA ILE A 83 10.78 -31.13 16.27
C ILE A 83 11.87 -31.79 17.13
N SER A 84 11.56 -32.18 18.36
CA SER A 84 12.50 -32.90 19.23
C SER A 84 12.89 -34.26 18.66
N PHE A 85 11.92 -35.01 18.12
CA PHE A 85 12.16 -36.30 17.47
C PHE A 85 13.07 -36.15 16.25
N LEU A 86 12.75 -35.22 15.35
CA LEU A 86 13.54 -34.99 14.12
C LEU A 86 14.97 -34.53 14.42
N LYS A 87 15.18 -33.72 15.48
CA LYS A 87 16.52 -33.35 15.92
C LYS A 87 17.33 -34.56 16.42
N CYS A 88 16.70 -35.48 17.16
CA CYS A 88 17.35 -36.71 17.60
C CYS A 88 17.75 -37.59 16.41
N SER A 89 16.89 -37.72 15.40
CA SER A 89 17.21 -38.45 14.16
C SER A 89 18.38 -37.81 13.38
N CYS A 90 18.51 -36.49 13.40
CA CYS A 90 19.68 -35.80 12.83
C CYS A 90 20.97 -36.11 13.59
N GLU A 91 20.92 -36.21 14.91
CA GLU A 91 22.11 -36.49 15.75
C GLU A 91 22.68 -37.89 15.50
N GLU A 92 21.84 -38.85 15.14
CA GLU A 92 22.24 -40.23 14.83
C GLU A 92 22.89 -40.39 13.44
N SER A 93 22.67 -39.44 12.53
CA SER A 93 23.07 -39.52 11.11
C SER A 93 24.06 -38.42 10.67
N ILE A 94 24.80 -37.83 11.63
CA ILE A 94 25.78 -36.76 11.36
C ILE A 94 26.87 -37.24 10.38
N GLY A 95 27.18 -36.42 9.38
CA GLY A 95 28.21 -36.69 8.37
C GLY A 95 27.72 -37.39 7.10
N MET A 96 26.40 -37.55 6.92
CA MET A 96 25.77 -37.96 5.66
C MET A 96 24.62 -37.00 5.28
N PRO A 97 24.29 -36.86 3.99
CA PRO A 97 23.08 -36.16 3.58
C PRO A 97 21.83 -36.88 4.08
N MET A 98 20.97 -36.17 4.83
CA MET A 98 19.92 -36.78 5.67
C MET A 98 18.53 -36.18 5.48
N VAL A 99 18.36 -35.15 4.64
CA VAL A 99 17.09 -34.39 4.56
C VAL A 99 15.95 -35.24 4.01
N PHE A 100 16.22 -36.12 3.05
CA PHE A 100 15.21 -37.06 2.54
C PHE A 100 14.72 -38.00 3.65
N GLY A 101 15.63 -38.58 4.43
CA GLY A 101 15.29 -39.46 5.56
C GLY A 101 14.51 -38.75 6.67
N LEU A 102 14.73 -37.44 6.87
CA LEU A 102 13.96 -36.64 7.82
C LEU A 102 12.50 -36.45 7.39
N VAL A 103 12.23 -36.31 6.10
CA VAL A 103 10.87 -36.19 5.57
C VAL A 103 10.10 -37.50 5.77
N ASP A 104 10.73 -38.65 5.54
CA ASP A 104 10.13 -39.97 5.78
C ASP A 104 9.93 -40.25 7.27
N SER A 105 10.91 -39.91 8.11
CA SER A 105 10.82 -40.03 9.57
C SER A 105 9.69 -39.16 10.14
N ALA A 106 9.49 -37.96 9.58
CA ALA A 106 8.37 -37.11 9.95
C ALA A 106 7.02 -37.74 9.57
N LYS A 107 6.89 -38.32 8.38
CA LYS A 107 5.67 -39.01 7.93
C LYS A 107 5.31 -40.19 8.84
N GLU A 108 6.30 -41.02 9.19
CA GLU A 108 6.11 -42.19 10.06
C GLU A 108 5.69 -41.78 11.47
N TRP A 109 6.40 -40.83 12.09
CA TRP A 109 6.10 -40.35 13.44
C TRP A 109 4.71 -39.72 13.56
N ILE A 110 4.27 -38.97 12.53
CA ILE A 110 2.93 -38.38 12.50
C ILE A 110 1.86 -39.47 12.39
N GLY A 111 2.12 -40.52 11.59
CA GLY A 111 1.22 -41.68 11.49
C GLY A 111 1.04 -42.40 12.82
N GLU A 112 2.11 -42.61 13.58
CA GLU A 112 2.08 -43.28 14.89
C GLU A 112 1.37 -42.45 15.97
N ASN A 113 1.48 -41.12 15.93
CA ASN A 113 0.90 -40.23 16.94
C ASN A 113 -0.45 -39.61 16.53
N ALA A 114 -1.02 -40.00 15.39
CA ALA A 114 -2.31 -39.50 14.89
C ALA A 114 -3.48 -39.74 15.88
N MET A 115 -3.46 -40.83 16.66
CA MET A 115 -4.51 -41.11 17.66
C MET A 115 -4.46 -40.16 18.87
N LYS A 116 -3.28 -39.68 19.27
CA LYS A 116 -3.14 -38.71 20.36
C LYS A 116 -3.71 -37.33 19.97
N LEU A 117 -3.49 -36.93 18.72
CA LEU A 117 -4.00 -35.68 18.13
C LEU A 117 -5.53 -35.56 18.17
N ASN A 118 -6.24 -36.67 17.94
CA ASN A 118 -7.70 -36.71 17.96
C ASN A 118 -8.29 -36.52 19.37
N GLY A 119 -7.57 -36.92 20.43
CA GLY A 119 -8.01 -36.72 21.82
C GLY A 119 -7.95 -35.26 22.28
N PHE A 120 -7.05 -34.44 21.71
CA PHE A 120 -6.90 -33.03 22.08
C PHE A 120 -8.01 -32.11 21.53
N GLN A 121 -8.71 -32.51 20.46
CA GLN A 121 -9.75 -31.68 19.85
C GLN A 121 -11.08 -31.69 20.64
N GLU A 122 -11.37 -32.75 21.41
CA GLU A 122 -12.58 -32.83 22.25
C GLU A 122 -12.49 -31.91 23.49
N ASP A 123 -11.29 -31.68 24.03
CA ASP A 123 -11.08 -30.83 25.21
C ASP A 123 -11.04 -29.32 24.91
N GLN A 124 -10.75 -28.91 23.67
CA GLN A 124 -10.62 -27.50 23.29
C GLN A 124 -11.96 -26.79 23.03
N ALA A 125 -13.03 -27.54 22.70
CA ALA A 125 -14.37 -26.95 22.52
C ALA A 125 -14.99 -26.43 23.83
N ALA A 126 -14.47 -26.84 25.00
CA ALA A 126 -15.00 -26.50 26.32
C ALA A 126 -14.30 -25.31 27.01
N LYS A 127 -13.21 -24.76 26.46
CA LYS A 127 -12.35 -23.76 27.14
C LYS A 127 -12.27 -22.38 26.46
N VAL A 128 -13.14 -22.09 25.48
CA VAL A 128 -13.12 -20.81 24.73
C VAL A 128 -13.65 -19.60 25.54
N GLU A 129 -14.03 -19.76 26.81
CA GLU A 129 -14.42 -18.65 27.69
C GLU A 129 -13.46 -18.46 28.87
N SER A 130 -12.18 -18.16 28.60
CA SER A 130 -11.33 -17.37 29.51
C SER A 130 -9.95 -17.15 28.90
N ASP A 131 -9.47 -15.92 29.05
CA ASP A 131 -8.06 -15.50 28.98
C ASP A 131 -7.57 -14.92 27.64
N GLU A 132 -7.85 -13.62 27.49
CA GLU A 132 -6.95 -12.66 26.87
C GLU A 132 -5.71 -12.46 27.77
N GLU A 133 -4.51 -12.69 27.23
CA GLU A 133 -3.32 -11.80 27.24
C GLU A 133 -1.98 -12.56 27.09
N THR A 134 -1.18 -12.09 26.13
CA THR A 134 0.29 -12.18 25.97
C THR A 134 0.92 -13.57 25.71
N ASP A 135 1.51 -13.80 24.53
CA ASP A 135 2.84 -13.29 24.16
C ASP A 135 3.15 -13.50 22.66
N ASP A 136 3.70 -12.45 22.05
CA ASP A 136 4.06 -12.30 20.63
C ASP A 136 5.28 -13.15 20.22
N LYS A 137 5.27 -13.65 18.97
CA LYS A 137 6.30 -13.33 17.96
C LYS A 137 6.00 -13.86 16.55
N ASP A 138 6.17 -12.92 15.60
CA ASP A 138 6.44 -13.08 14.17
C ASP A 138 5.30 -13.50 13.22
N SER A 139 4.13 -12.89 13.41
CA SER A 139 3.26 -12.51 12.28
C SER A 139 3.19 -10.99 12.18
N PHE A 140 3.57 -10.43 11.04
CA PHE A 140 3.56 -8.99 10.74
C PHE A 140 2.13 -8.44 10.84
N ASN A 141 1.76 -7.93 12.02
CA ASN A 141 0.40 -7.49 12.30
C ASN A 141 0.18 -6.08 11.74
N LEU A 142 -0.18 -5.99 10.44
CA LEU A 142 -0.31 -4.74 9.67
C LEU A 142 -1.20 -3.68 10.33
N GLU A 143 -2.17 -4.09 11.16
CA GLU A 143 -3.11 -3.18 11.83
C GLU A 143 -2.44 -2.38 12.94
N ASN A 144 -1.68 -3.03 13.83
CA ASN A 144 -0.88 -2.36 14.87
C ASN A 144 0.18 -1.40 14.29
N PHE A 145 0.64 -1.63 13.05
CA PHE A 145 1.63 -0.78 12.39
C PHE A 145 1.03 0.47 11.75
N LYS A 146 -0.19 0.39 11.17
CA LYS A 146 -0.92 1.57 10.70
C LYS A 146 -1.23 2.53 11.85
N ASP A 147 -1.70 1.98 12.98
CA ASP A 147 -2.00 2.78 14.16
C ASP A 147 -0.76 3.50 14.71
N LYS A 148 0.41 2.83 14.71
CA LYS A 148 1.69 3.47 15.06
C LYS A 148 2.06 4.58 14.07
N LEU A 149 1.95 4.37 12.75
CA LEU A 149 2.22 5.40 11.74
C LEU A 149 1.33 6.65 11.89
N ASP A 150 0.07 6.45 12.24
CA ASP A 150 -0.91 7.52 12.42
C ASP A 150 -0.66 8.33 13.69
N ILE A 151 -0.20 7.69 14.77
CA ILE A 151 0.22 8.33 16.02
C ILE A 151 1.55 9.11 15.84
N ILE A 152 2.47 8.54 15.07
CA ILE A 152 3.86 9.02 14.88
C ILE A 152 3.92 10.26 13.97
N ASN A 153 2.92 10.51 13.10
CA ASN A 153 2.79 11.73 12.29
C ASN A 153 2.26 12.96 13.07
N ALA A 154 2.68 13.11 14.33
CA ALA A 154 2.23 14.13 15.31
C ALA A 154 2.38 15.61 14.89
N LYS A 155 2.95 15.90 13.71
CA LYS A 155 2.95 17.27 13.17
C LYS A 155 1.57 17.67 12.63
N GLY A 156 0.69 16.74 12.28
CA GLY A 156 -0.66 17.04 11.79
C GLY A 156 -0.64 18.12 10.68
N GLY A 157 -1.77 18.76 10.44
CA GLY A 157 -1.88 19.88 9.50
C GLY A 157 -2.66 19.53 8.23
N ARG A 158 -2.78 20.50 7.33
CA ARG A 158 -3.38 20.30 6.01
C ARG A 158 -2.52 19.33 5.22
N TRP A 159 -3.18 18.45 4.48
CA TRP A 159 -2.52 17.52 3.59
C TRP A 159 -2.92 17.80 2.15
N ASP A 160 -1.97 18.27 1.35
CA ASP A 160 -2.09 18.25 -0.10
C ASP A 160 -1.57 16.89 -0.57
N PHE A 161 -2.48 15.92 -0.64
CA PHE A 161 -2.15 14.51 -0.89
C PHE A 161 -1.70 14.32 -2.34
N VAL A 162 -0.58 13.63 -2.55
CA VAL A 162 0.03 13.41 -3.86
C VAL A 162 0.09 11.92 -4.20
N ILE A 163 -0.46 11.56 -5.35
CA ILE A 163 -0.37 10.21 -5.93
C ILE A 163 0.63 10.25 -7.10
N GLY A 164 1.64 9.39 -7.07
CA GLY A 164 2.59 9.21 -8.17
C GLY A 164 2.24 8.00 -9.05
N LEU A 165 2.16 8.18 -10.36
CA LEU A 165 2.01 7.08 -11.32
C LEU A 165 3.39 6.57 -11.75
N ILE A 166 3.60 5.26 -11.64
CA ILE A 166 4.82 4.57 -12.06
C ILE A 166 4.50 3.37 -12.94
N GLY A 167 5.49 2.87 -13.67
CA GLY A 167 5.33 1.77 -14.62
C GLY A 167 6.20 1.93 -15.87
N LYS A 168 6.38 0.83 -16.60
CA LYS A 168 7.13 0.82 -17.87
C LYS A 168 6.49 1.70 -18.96
N PRO A 169 7.26 2.12 -19.98
CA PRO A 169 6.69 2.71 -21.19
C PRO A 169 5.57 1.83 -21.76
N SER A 170 4.57 2.43 -22.40
CA SER A 170 3.45 1.72 -23.03
C SER A 170 2.51 0.92 -22.11
N ALA A 171 2.72 0.92 -20.78
CA ALA A 171 1.77 0.33 -19.82
C ALA A 171 0.41 1.08 -19.75
N GLY A 172 0.35 2.31 -20.28
CA GLY A 172 -0.84 3.15 -20.28
C GLY A 172 -0.90 4.17 -19.13
N LYS A 173 0.24 4.54 -18.53
CA LYS A 173 0.33 5.58 -17.49
C LYS A 173 -0.29 6.91 -17.90
N SER A 174 0.11 7.46 -19.04
CA SER A 174 -0.42 8.74 -19.51
C SER A 174 -1.90 8.64 -19.91
N THR A 175 -2.36 7.46 -20.36
CA THR A 175 -3.79 7.20 -20.57
C THR A 175 -4.55 7.21 -19.23
N PHE A 176 -4.00 6.57 -18.19
CA PHE A 176 -4.57 6.60 -16.84
C PHE A 176 -4.60 8.02 -16.28
N PHE A 177 -3.51 8.77 -16.45
CA PHE A 177 -3.42 10.17 -16.05
C PHE A 177 -4.52 11.01 -16.70
N ASN A 178 -4.70 10.89 -18.01
CA ASN A 178 -5.76 11.57 -18.75
C ASN A 178 -7.14 11.15 -18.22
N ALA A 179 -7.41 9.84 -18.14
CA ALA A 179 -8.65 9.30 -17.60
C ALA A 179 -8.96 9.80 -16.17
N ALA A 180 -7.95 10.04 -15.35
CA ALA A 180 -8.12 10.52 -13.98
C ALA A 180 -8.31 12.05 -13.89
N THR A 181 -7.76 12.81 -14.85
CA THR A 181 -7.64 14.29 -14.76
C THR A 181 -8.61 15.05 -15.68
N HIS A 182 -9.19 14.40 -16.68
CA HIS A 182 -10.21 14.99 -17.56
C HIS A 182 -11.52 15.39 -16.83
N GLN A 183 -11.63 15.13 -15.53
CA GLN A 183 -12.82 15.46 -14.72
C GLN A 183 -13.07 16.96 -14.50
N ASN A 184 -12.15 17.87 -14.83
CA ASN A 184 -12.39 19.31 -15.03
C ASN A 184 -11.04 19.98 -15.33
N MET A 185 -10.91 20.67 -16.47
CA MET A 185 -9.76 21.51 -16.80
C MET A 185 -9.56 22.64 -15.77
N ALA A 186 -8.94 22.34 -14.63
CA ALA A 186 -8.34 23.34 -13.76
C ALA A 186 -6.88 23.52 -14.20
N LYS A 187 -6.59 24.64 -14.87
CA LYS A 187 -5.21 25.06 -15.16
C LYS A 187 -4.42 25.11 -13.85
N ILE A 188 -3.39 24.28 -13.74
CA ILE A 188 -2.46 24.29 -12.61
C ILE A 188 -1.45 25.41 -12.82
N GLY A 189 -1.23 26.21 -11.76
CA GLY A 189 -0.26 27.29 -11.75
C GLY A 189 1.17 26.75 -11.76
N ALA A 190 2.08 27.52 -12.37
CA ALA A 190 3.49 27.17 -12.46
C ALA A 190 4.12 27.02 -11.07
N HIS A 191 4.63 25.82 -10.76
CA HIS A 191 5.62 25.65 -9.70
C HIS A 191 6.98 26.01 -10.27
N PRO A 192 7.78 26.88 -9.61
CA PRO A 192 9.08 27.25 -10.13
C PRO A 192 10.03 26.07 -9.91
N PHE A 193 10.88 25.80 -10.91
CA PHE A 193 11.97 24.82 -10.93
C PHE A 193 11.66 23.43 -11.50
N THR A 194 11.45 23.30 -12.82
CA THR A 194 11.98 22.12 -13.51
C THR A 194 12.51 22.45 -14.91
N THR A 195 13.44 21.62 -15.37
CA THR A 195 14.08 21.72 -16.69
C THR A 195 13.57 20.63 -17.66
N ILE A 196 12.45 19.97 -17.31
CA ILE A 196 11.45 19.19 -18.07
C ILE A 196 10.55 18.57 -16.97
N GLU A 197 9.33 19.08 -16.80
CA GLU A 197 8.43 18.85 -15.64
C GLU A 197 7.59 17.56 -15.83
N PRO A 198 7.39 16.71 -14.79
CA PRO A 198 6.39 15.64 -14.84
C PRO A 198 5.00 16.24 -15.07
N ASN A 199 4.08 15.49 -15.72
CA ASN A 199 2.72 16.00 -15.88
C ASN A 199 2.01 15.96 -14.53
N ILE A 200 1.68 17.14 -13.98
CA ILE A 200 0.92 17.28 -12.74
C ILE A 200 -0.53 17.61 -13.11
N GLY A 201 -1.47 16.87 -12.55
CA GLY A 201 -2.90 17.02 -12.78
C GLY A 201 -3.68 16.99 -11.47
N GLN A 202 -4.90 17.49 -11.50
CA GLN A 202 -5.84 17.32 -10.40
C GLN A 202 -6.79 16.17 -10.76
N ALA A 203 -6.84 15.16 -9.91
CA ALA A 203 -7.79 14.06 -10.00
C ALA A 203 -8.72 14.11 -8.78
N PHE A 204 -9.68 13.18 -8.72
CA PHE A 204 -10.55 13.03 -7.57
C PHE A 204 -10.61 11.57 -7.13
N TYR A 205 -10.82 11.36 -5.84
CA TYR A 205 -11.12 10.06 -5.27
C TYR A 205 -12.38 10.13 -4.42
N ALA A 206 -13.05 9.00 -4.25
CA ALA A 206 -14.32 8.90 -3.54
C ALA A 206 -14.11 8.49 -2.08
N ILE A 207 -14.83 9.18 -1.18
CA ILE A 207 -14.97 8.80 0.23
C ILE A 207 -16.45 8.74 0.60
N PRO A 208 -16.83 7.97 1.64
CA PRO A 208 -18.19 8.01 2.16
C PRO A 208 -18.59 9.44 2.58
N CYS A 209 -19.72 9.95 2.09
CA CYS A 209 -20.20 11.27 2.51
C CYS A 209 -20.76 11.16 3.94
N PRO A 210 -20.41 12.07 4.86
CA PRO A 210 -21.07 12.13 6.17
C PRO A 210 -22.59 12.36 6.05
N CYS A 211 -23.04 12.96 4.95
CA CYS A 211 -24.45 13.17 4.64
C CYS A 211 -25.22 11.88 4.34
N ALA A 212 -24.55 10.77 4.02
CA ALA A 212 -25.19 9.49 3.69
C ALA A 212 -26.12 8.99 4.80
N GLN A 213 -25.78 9.32 6.05
CA GLN A 213 -26.51 8.88 7.23
C GLN A 213 -27.67 9.83 7.59
N TRP A 214 -27.84 10.94 6.86
CA TRP A 214 -28.82 11.99 7.16
C TRP A 214 -29.82 12.17 6.01
N THR A 215 -31.00 12.69 6.36
CA THR A 215 -32.06 12.97 5.37
C THR A 215 -31.78 14.19 4.48
N LYS A 216 -30.86 15.08 4.88
CA LYS A 216 -30.52 16.30 4.15
C LYS A 216 -29.41 16.03 3.13
N ARG A 217 -29.65 16.38 1.87
CA ARG A 217 -28.63 16.32 0.81
C ARG A 217 -27.59 17.41 1.00
N CYS A 218 -26.31 17.08 0.85
CA CYS A 218 -25.25 18.07 0.89
C CYS A 218 -25.13 18.80 -0.45
N HIS A 219 -24.60 20.02 -0.42
CA HIS A 219 -24.26 20.80 -1.61
C HIS A 219 -22.75 21.01 -1.60
N ALA A 220 -22.06 19.93 -1.95
CA ALA A 220 -20.61 19.90 -2.03
C ALA A 220 -20.09 20.90 -3.06
N ARG A 221 -18.99 21.60 -2.75
CA ARG A 221 -18.25 22.38 -3.76
C ARG A 221 -17.71 21.49 -4.88
N TYR A 222 -17.35 20.25 -4.55
CA TYR A 222 -16.88 19.22 -5.46
C TYR A 222 -17.52 17.88 -5.08
N GLY A 223 -18.08 17.17 -6.06
CA GLY A 223 -18.42 15.75 -5.91
C GLY A 223 -19.67 15.42 -5.11
N HIS A 224 -20.86 15.81 -5.59
CA HIS A 224 -22.10 15.24 -5.09
C HIS A 224 -23.08 15.01 -6.23
N THR A 225 -23.19 13.78 -6.74
CA THR A 225 -24.37 13.38 -7.55
C THR A 225 -24.60 11.87 -7.75
N ALA A 226 -23.87 10.95 -7.10
CA ALA A 226 -24.25 9.54 -7.11
C ALA A 226 -23.86 8.84 -5.80
N GLN A 227 -24.73 7.94 -5.34
CA GLN A 227 -24.42 6.86 -4.37
C GLN A 227 -23.89 7.26 -2.98
N CYS A 228 -24.15 8.48 -2.52
CA CYS A 228 -23.74 8.95 -1.17
C CYS A 228 -22.22 9.06 -0.95
N GLU A 229 -21.45 9.24 -2.02
CA GLU A 229 -20.01 9.47 -1.96
C GLU A 229 -19.66 10.95 -2.14
N ARG A 230 -18.48 11.31 -1.63
CA ARG A 230 -17.87 12.64 -1.73
C ARG A 230 -16.59 12.54 -2.54
N PHE A 231 -16.49 13.33 -3.60
CA PHE A 231 -15.26 13.40 -4.40
C PHE A 231 -14.33 14.46 -3.81
N VAL A 232 -13.13 14.03 -3.43
CA VAL A 232 -12.11 14.88 -2.83
C VAL A 232 -10.97 15.05 -3.82
N PRO A 233 -10.51 16.29 -4.09
CA PRO A 233 -9.42 16.52 -5.03
C PRO A 233 -8.10 15.94 -4.48
N VAL A 234 -7.30 15.39 -5.37
CA VAL A 234 -5.96 14.87 -5.11
C VAL A 234 -5.02 15.29 -6.22
N VAL A 235 -3.75 15.52 -5.90
CA VAL A 235 -2.73 15.80 -6.90
C VAL A 235 -2.27 14.49 -7.49
N LEU A 236 -2.33 14.36 -8.81
CA LEU A 236 -1.83 13.21 -9.55
C LEU A 236 -0.60 13.62 -10.35
N LYS A 237 0.45 12.80 -10.30
CA LYS A 237 1.68 13.01 -11.06
C LYS A 237 1.92 11.84 -12.00
N ASP A 238 2.06 12.10 -13.29
CA ASP A 238 2.57 11.14 -14.26
C ASP A 238 4.09 11.25 -14.34
N VAL A 239 4.78 10.27 -13.76
CA VAL A 239 6.25 10.23 -13.81
C VAL A 239 6.67 9.46 -15.05
N ALA A 240 7.72 9.95 -15.71
CA ALA A 240 8.24 9.35 -16.94
C ALA A 240 8.49 7.84 -16.76
N GLY A 241 8.19 7.05 -17.81
CA GLY A 241 8.32 5.60 -17.75
C GLY A 241 9.72 5.15 -17.37
N LEU A 242 9.80 4.28 -16.37
CA LEU A 242 11.02 3.60 -15.97
C LEU A 242 11.35 2.48 -16.96
N VAL A 243 12.63 2.30 -17.25
CA VAL A 243 13.13 1.17 -18.05
C VAL A 243 14.14 0.44 -17.16
N PRO A 244 14.18 -0.90 -17.16
CA PRO A 244 15.15 -1.64 -16.37
C PRO A 244 16.59 -1.14 -16.56
N GLY A 245 17.31 -1.00 -15.45
CA GLY A 245 18.70 -0.52 -15.43
C GLY A 245 18.86 1.00 -15.48
N ALA A 246 17.82 1.79 -15.17
CA ALA A 246 17.97 3.25 -15.09
C ALA A 246 18.83 3.67 -13.89
N CYS A 247 18.96 2.84 -12.85
CA CYS A 247 19.92 3.01 -11.76
C CYS A 247 21.39 2.99 -12.24
N GLU A 248 21.74 2.14 -13.19
CA GLU A 248 23.08 2.02 -13.79
C GLU A 248 23.41 3.13 -14.80
N GLY A 249 22.57 4.16 -14.91
CA GLY A 249 22.76 5.27 -15.84
C GLY A 249 22.26 5.02 -17.27
N ARG A 250 21.57 3.91 -17.54
CA ARG A 250 20.87 3.68 -18.83
C ARG A 250 19.59 4.51 -18.99
N GLY A 251 19.30 5.42 -18.04
CA GLY A 251 18.10 6.27 -18.02
C GLY A 251 18.25 7.54 -17.19
N ARG A 252 17.13 8.20 -16.88
CA ARG A 252 17.07 9.47 -16.11
C ARG A 252 17.10 9.28 -14.58
N GLY A 253 17.67 8.18 -14.07
CA GLY A 253 17.46 7.64 -12.71
C GLY A 253 17.44 8.65 -11.56
N ASN A 254 18.40 9.56 -11.48
CA ASN A 254 18.45 10.56 -10.40
C ASN A 254 17.37 11.65 -10.48
N LYS A 255 16.83 11.96 -11.66
CA LYS A 255 15.72 12.93 -11.80
C LYS A 255 14.37 12.28 -11.51
N PHE A 256 14.20 11.02 -11.92
CA PHE A 256 12.97 10.26 -11.73
C PHE A 256 12.58 10.13 -10.25
N LEU A 257 13.54 9.79 -9.38
CA LEU A 257 13.23 9.61 -7.97
C LEU A 257 12.88 10.91 -7.27
N ASN A 258 13.55 12.01 -7.64
CA ASN A 258 13.18 13.35 -7.15
C ASN A 258 11.71 13.69 -7.47
N ASP A 259 11.21 13.25 -8.62
CA ASP A 259 9.80 13.43 -9.00
C ASP A 259 8.83 12.57 -8.18
N LEU A 260 9.31 11.48 -7.57
CA LEU A 260 8.55 10.61 -6.65
C LEU A 260 8.68 11.01 -5.18
N LEU A 261 9.70 11.78 -4.79
CA LEU A 261 9.99 12.06 -3.37
C LEU A 261 8.90 12.83 -2.63
N ASP A 262 7.98 13.48 -3.33
CA ASP A 262 6.86 14.17 -2.72
C ASP A 262 5.52 13.43 -2.90
N ALA A 263 5.52 12.27 -3.55
CA ALA A 263 4.37 11.38 -3.58
C ALA A 263 4.15 10.75 -2.20
N ASP A 264 2.89 10.72 -1.75
CA ASP A 264 2.47 10.07 -0.50
C ASP A 264 2.21 8.57 -0.70
N VAL A 265 1.73 8.20 -1.88
CA VAL A 265 1.45 6.83 -2.34
C VAL A 265 1.75 6.71 -3.83
N LEU A 266 2.04 5.50 -4.28
CA LEU A 266 2.31 5.21 -5.69
C LEU A 266 1.23 4.29 -6.28
N ILE A 267 0.87 4.54 -7.53
CA ILE A 267 0.08 3.62 -8.34
C ILE A 267 1.01 3.08 -9.42
N HIS A 268 1.29 1.78 -9.34
CA HIS A 268 2.02 1.08 -10.38
C HIS A 268 1.04 0.60 -11.46
N VAL A 269 1.08 1.25 -12.61
CA VAL A 269 0.30 0.88 -13.80
C VAL A 269 1.03 -0.26 -14.51
N ILE A 270 0.37 -1.42 -14.58
CA ILE A 270 0.88 -2.65 -15.19
C ILE A 270 0.07 -2.95 -16.46
N ASP A 271 0.76 -3.38 -17.52
CA ASP A 271 0.08 -3.87 -18.72
C ASP A 271 -0.34 -5.32 -18.54
N LEU A 272 -1.59 -5.55 -18.15
CA LEU A 272 -2.08 -6.90 -17.88
C LEU A 272 -2.23 -7.74 -19.15
N SER A 273 -2.26 -7.12 -20.32
CA SER A 273 -2.39 -7.84 -21.60
C SER A 273 -1.15 -8.66 -21.96
N GLY A 274 0.02 -8.35 -21.40
CA GLY A 274 1.29 -8.99 -21.77
C GLY A 274 1.74 -8.67 -23.20
N GLN A 275 1.11 -7.70 -23.87
CA GLN A 275 1.45 -7.34 -25.25
C GLN A 275 2.64 -6.37 -25.36
N THR A 276 3.23 -5.96 -24.23
CA THR A 276 4.42 -5.11 -24.21
C THR A 276 5.52 -5.70 -23.33
N ASP A 277 6.76 -5.63 -23.82
CA ASP A 277 7.95 -6.05 -23.06
C ASP A 277 8.33 -5.02 -21.99
N GLU A 278 9.41 -5.27 -21.25
CA GLU A 278 9.95 -4.38 -20.21
C GLU A 278 10.37 -2.99 -20.72
N THR A 279 10.68 -2.86 -22.01
CA THR A 279 11.02 -1.58 -22.66
C THR A 279 9.81 -0.85 -23.24
N GLY A 280 8.63 -1.49 -23.20
CA GLY A 280 7.37 -1.01 -23.75
C GLY A 280 7.21 -1.25 -25.25
N LYS A 281 8.01 -2.15 -25.84
CA LYS A 281 7.84 -2.58 -27.24
C LYS A 281 6.81 -3.70 -27.35
N PRO A 282 6.09 -3.80 -28.48
CA PRO A 282 5.13 -4.87 -28.70
C PRO A 282 5.79 -6.26 -28.64
N THR A 283 5.14 -7.19 -27.96
CA THR A 283 5.56 -8.60 -27.82
C THR A 283 4.33 -9.50 -27.68
N THR A 284 4.51 -10.81 -27.84
CA THR A 284 3.42 -11.79 -27.83
C THR A 284 3.43 -12.69 -26.59
N GLU A 285 4.54 -12.77 -25.85
CA GLU A 285 4.72 -13.73 -24.74
C GLU A 285 5.45 -13.08 -23.55
N TYR A 286 4.93 -11.95 -23.05
CA TYR A 286 5.48 -11.32 -21.85
C TYR A 286 4.62 -11.64 -20.62
N ASP A 287 5.27 -12.06 -19.54
CA ASP A 287 4.62 -12.28 -18.25
C ASP A 287 4.57 -10.95 -17.46
N PRO A 288 3.38 -10.34 -17.27
CA PRO A 288 3.28 -9.05 -16.60
C PRO A 288 3.65 -9.10 -15.12
N THR A 289 3.71 -10.29 -14.49
CA THR A 289 4.12 -10.41 -13.08
C THR A 289 5.57 -9.97 -12.84
N ARG A 290 6.40 -10.05 -13.88
CA ARG A 290 7.78 -9.55 -13.85
C ARG A 290 7.85 -8.04 -13.61
N ASP A 291 6.81 -7.30 -14.00
CA ASP A 291 6.79 -5.84 -13.87
C ASP A 291 6.84 -5.36 -12.41
N ILE A 292 6.24 -6.12 -11.49
CA ILE A 292 6.25 -5.81 -10.07
C ILE A 292 7.68 -5.89 -9.51
N GLY A 293 8.38 -6.98 -9.83
CA GLY A 293 9.68 -7.30 -9.24
C GLY A 293 10.76 -6.29 -9.63
N TRP A 294 10.85 -5.93 -10.92
CA TRP A 294 11.93 -5.04 -11.36
C TRP A 294 11.77 -3.60 -10.87
N ILE A 295 10.54 -3.07 -10.74
CA ILE A 295 10.33 -1.72 -10.19
C ILE A 295 10.74 -1.67 -8.72
N GLN A 296 10.37 -2.68 -7.94
CA GLN A 296 10.77 -2.75 -6.52
C GLN A 296 12.29 -2.86 -6.38
N GLN A 297 12.92 -3.69 -7.21
CA GLN A 297 14.38 -3.81 -7.26
C GLN A 297 15.04 -2.49 -7.66
N GLU A 298 14.50 -1.75 -8.63
CA GLU A 298 15.09 -0.48 -9.06
C GLU A 298 15.02 0.60 -7.96
N LEU A 299 13.88 0.71 -7.29
CA LEU A 299 13.73 1.61 -6.13
C LEU A 299 14.68 1.22 -4.99
N HIS A 300 14.83 -0.08 -4.75
CA HIS A 300 15.70 -0.63 -3.71
C HIS A 300 17.17 -0.38 -4.00
N SER A 301 17.65 -0.79 -5.18
CA SER A 301 19.03 -0.61 -5.60
C SER A 301 19.45 0.85 -5.54
N TRP A 302 18.59 1.79 -5.94
CA TRP A 302 18.96 3.20 -5.87
C TRP A 302 19.21 3.73 -4.45
N ILE A 303 18.32 3.41 -3.49
CA ILE A 303 18.52 3.84 -2.09
C ILE A 303 19.73 3.11 -1.51
N TYR A 304 19.84 1.81 -1.79
CA TYR A 304 20.95 0.97 -1.35
C TYR A 304 22.30 1.52 -1.84
N ASP A 305 22.45 1.75 -3.14
CA ASP A 305 23.66 2.27 -3.77
C ASP A 305 24.03 3.64 -3.20
N ASN A 306 23.07 4.56 -3.04
CA ASN A 306 23.33 5.87 -2.42
C ASN A 306 23.82 5.78 -0.98
N ILE A 307 23.36 4.78 -0.21
CA ILE A 307 23.85 4.51 1.15
C ILE A 307 25.25 3.89 1.09
N MET A 308 25.45 2.89 0.22
CA MET A 308 26.70 2.14 0.12
C MET A 308 27.85 2.98 -0.44
N ASP A 309 27.59 3.88 -1.38
CA ASP A 309 28.55 4.88 -1.88
C ASP A 309 29.10 5.78 -0.77
N LYS A 310 28.31 6.00 0.29
CA LYS A 310 28.66 6.83 1.45
C LYS A 310 29.01 6.00 2.68
N TRP A 311 29.14 4.68 2.54
CA TRP A 311 29.27 3.74 3.66
C TRP A 311 30.47 4.05 4.55
N ASP A 312 31.66 4.29 3.98
CA ASP A 312 32.86 4.61 4.75
C ASP A 312 32.69 5.84 5.66
N SER A 313 31.91 6.81 5.20
CA SER A 313 31.58 8.01 5.96
C SER A 313 30.53 7.73 7.05
N ILE A 314 29.59 6.82 6.78
CA ILE A 314 28.57 6.36 7.72
C ILE A 314 29.21 5.53 8.85
N VAL A 315 30.11 4.61 8.52
CA VAL A 315 30.89 3.82 9.48
C VAL A 315 31.66 4.74 10.44
N LYS A 316 32.28 5.81 9.93
CA LYS A 316 32.96 6.81 10.77
C LYS A 316 32.03 7.63 11.66
N LYS A 317 30.79 7.85 11.22
CA LYS A 317 29.76 8.64 11.93
C LYS A 317 28.39 8.00 11.75
N PRO A 318 28.01 7.00 12.58
CA PRO A 318 26.80 6.19 12.39
C PRO A 318 25.50 7.00 12.29
N ALA A 319 25.40 8.15 12.97
CA ALA A 319 24.25 9.04 12.88
C ALA A 319 23.92 9.48 11.44
N LYS A 320 24.91 9.52 10.54
CA LYS A 320 24.68 9.85 9.13
C LYS A 320 23.75 8.88 8.41
N LEU A 321 23.68 7.61 8.84
CA LEU A 321 22.75 6.65 8.23
C LEU A 321 21.30 7.12 8.39
N PHE A 322 20.95 7.65 9.56
CA PHE A 322 19.63 8.21 9.82
C PHE A 322 19.38 9.44 8.93
N ASP A 323 20.37 10.32 8.81
CA ASP A 323 20.28 11.53 7.98
C ASP A 323 20.09 11.22 6.49
N MET A 324 20.62 10.10 6.00
CA MET A 324 20.44 9.68 4.60
C MET A 324 18.96 9.53 4.23
N PHE A 325 18.14 8.99 5.13
CA PHE A 325 16.71 8.80 4.86
C PHE A 325 15.89 10.10 4.94
N THR A 326 16.39 11.12 5.64
CA THR A 326 15.72 12.44 5.68
C THR A 326 15.71 13.13 4.31
N GLY A 327 16.70 12.81 3.45
CA GLY A 327 16.78 13.29 2.07
C GLY A 327 15.62 12.84 1.18
N TYR A 328 14.83 11.86 1.62
CA TYR A 328 13.67 11.32 0.89
C TYR A 328 12.32 11.89 1.39
N HIS A 329 12.36 13.08 2.01
CA HIS A 329 11.21 13.75 2.63
C HIS A 329 10.47 12.90 3.67
N ALA A 330 11.15 11.90 4.25
CA ALA A 330 10.61 11.09 5.33
C ALA A 330 10.61 11.89 6.64
N SER A 331 9.55 11.75 7.44
CA SER A 331 9.54 12.30 8.79
C SER A 331 10.54 11.51 9.66
N GLN A 332 11.19 12.17 10.62
CA GLN A 332 12.06 11.50 11.60
C GLN A 332 11.36 10.31 12.26
N ALA A 333 10.07 10.48 12.48
CA ALA A 333 9.16 9.54 13.09
C ALA A 333 9.00 8.26 12.23
N LEU A 334 8.86 8.39 10.90
CA LEU A 334 8.88 7.27 9.95
C LEU A 334 10.25 6.59 9.92
N ILE A 335 11.34 7.36 9.91
CA ILE A 335 12.70 6.81 9.87
C ILE A 335 12.98 5.99 11.14
N HIS A 336 12.59 6.48 12.31
CA HIS A 336 12.70 5.73 13.56
C HIS A 336 11.93 4.40 13.49
N LEU A 337 10.69 4.42 12.98
CA LEU A 337 9.90 3.20 12.80
C LEU A 337 10.55 2.23 11.80
N THR A 338 11.14 2.74 10.71
CA THR A 338 11.92 1.92 9.77
C THR A 338 13.09 1.23 10.47
N PHE A 339 13.84 1.96 11.28
CA PHE A 339 15.00 1.42 11.99
C PHE A 339 14.57 0.37 13.03
N GLU A 340 13.53 0.67 13.80
CA GLU A 340 12.95 -0.25 14.79
C GLU A 340 12.44 -1.54 14.11
N SER A 341 11.66 -1.42 13.03
CA SER A 341 11.12 -2.56 12.28
C SER A 341 12.17 -3.38 11.53
N ALA A 342 13.32 -2.79 11.21
CA ALA A 342 14.51 -3.50 10.72
C ALA A 342 15.33 -4.14 11.85
N GLY A 343 14.91 -3.98 13.11
CA GLY A 343 15.61 -4.50 14.29
C GLY A 343 16.90 -3.74 14.61
N MET A 344 16.99 -2.48 14.19
CA MET A 344 18.13 -1.61 14.40
C MET A 344 17.95 -0.77 15.67
N SER A 345 18.68 -1.14 16.73
CA SER A 345 18.76 -0.35 17.96
C SER A 345 19.96 0.60 17.95
N ASP A 346 19.95 1.60 18.83
CA ASP A 346 21.08 2.52 19.01
C ASP A 346 22.40 1.76 19.28
N LYS A 347 22.32 0.63 19.99
CA LYS A 347 23.48 -0.25 20.24
C LYS A 347 24.03 -0.85 18.95
N LYS A 348 23.18 -1.31 18.04
CA LYS A 348 23.60 -1.83 16.72
C LYS A 348 24.14 -0.72 15.82
N LEU A 349 23.55 0.48 15.88
CA LEU A 349 24.03 1.65 15.16
C LEU A 349 25.46 2.03 15.60
N LEU A 350 25.73 2.02 16.90
CA LEU A 350 27.07 2.27 17.46
C LEU A 350 28.07 1.15 17.15
N ALA A 351 27.59 -0.06 16.84
CA ALA A 351 28.42 -1.21 16.48
C ALA A 351 28.77 -1.28 14.98
N LEU A 352 28.20 -0.40 14.14
CA LEU A 352 28.52 -0.33 12.69
C LEU A 352 30.02 -0.30 12.37
N PRO A 353 30.90 0.41 13.12
CA PRO A 353 32.34 0.41 12.85
C PRO A 353 33.02 -0.97 12.95
N LYS A 354 32.41 -1.90 13.67
CA LYS A 354 32.93 -3.24 13.93
C LYS A 354 32.22 -4.31 13.10
N MET A 355 31.27 -3.92 12.26
CA MET A 355 30.44 -4.84 11.50
C MET A 355 31.18 -5.25 10.21
N GLU A 356 31.17 -6.55 9.92
CA GLU A 356 31.67 -7.06 8.64
C GLU A 356 30.84 -6.53 7.48
N LYS A 357 31.48 -6.35 6.31
CA LYS A 357 30.84 -5.76 5.13
C LYS A 357 29.59 -6.51 4.69
N ALA A 358 29.62 -7.85 4.64
CA ALA A 358 28.45 -8.65 4.26
C ALA A 358 27.25 -8.46 5.20
N ASN A 359 27.51 -8.37 6.51
CA ASN A 359 26.48 -8.12 7.52
C ASN A 359 25.90 -6.69 7.42
N ALA A 360 26.75 -5.72 7.08
CA ALA A 360 26.33 -4.35 6.80
C ALA A 360 25.44 -4.27 5.55
N GLU A 361 25.83 -4.93 4.45
CA GLU A 361 25.04 -4.96 3.21
C GLU A 361 23.65 -5.57 3.46
N LEU A 362 23.58 -6.71 4.17
CA LEU A 362 22.31 -7.33 4.56
C LEU A 362 21.44 -6.41 5.42
N LEU A 363 22.05 -5.68 6.35
CA LEU A 363 21.35 -4.71 7.19
C LEU A 363 20.79 -3.56 6.35
N VAL A 364 21.58 -3.02 5.41
CA VAL A 364 21.12 -1.93 4.54
C VAL A 364 19.98 -2.42 3.65
N HIS A 365 20.07 -3.60 3.05
CA HIS A 365 18.96 -4.18 2.28
C HIS A 365 17.67 -4.25 3.11
N LYS A 366 17.74 -4.80 4.33
CA LYS A 366 16.57 -4.86 5.23
C LYS A 366 16.01 -3.48 5.58
N LEU A 367 16.89 -2.50 5.83
CA LEU A 367 16.48 -1.13 6.11
C LEU A 367 15.78 -0.50 4.91
N VAL A 368 16.32 -0.66 3.72
CA VAL A 368 15.74 -0.10 2.50
C VAL A 368 14.41 -0.76 2.17
N ASP A 369 14.27 -2.09 2.34
CA ASP A 369 13.00 -2.79 2.13
C ASP A 369 11.91 -2.26 3.07
N LYS A 370 12.22 -2.16 4.37
CA LYS A 370 11.27 -1.60 5.35
C LYS A 370 10.99 -0.13 5.09
N PHE A 371 11.99 0.63 4.64
CA PHE A 371 11.82 2.03 4.29
C PHE A 371 10.87 2.20 3.12
N LEU A 372 11.08 1.47 2.01
CA LEU A 372 10.23 1.55 0.82
C LEU A 372 8.80 1.15 1.13
N PHE A 373 8.61 0.07 1.90
CA PHE A 373 7.28 -0.38 2.32
C PHE A 373 6.52 0.70 3.12
N LEU A 374 7.19 1.39 4.04
CA LEU A 374 6.57 2.43 4.88
C LEU A 374 6.43 3.77 4.16
N ARG A 375 7.42 4.15 3.35
CA ARG A 375 7.49 5.46 2.71
C ARG A 375 6.66 5.51 1.44
N PHE A 376 6.68 4.45 0.63
CA PHE A 376 6.03 4.39 -0.67
C PHE A 376 5.09 3.20 -0.77
N PRO A 377 3.94 3.20 -0.09
CA PRO A 377 2.90 2.21 -0.33
C PRO A 377 2.50 2.22 -1.81
N ILE A 378 2.46 1.03 -2.42
CA ILE A 378 2.20 0.86 -3.86
C ILE A 378 0.87 0.11 -4.05
N LEU A 379 -0.03 0.69 -4.84
CA LEU A 379 -1.20 0.02 -5.39
C LEU A 379 -0.90 -0.45 -6.81
N LEU A 380 -1.30 -1.68 -7.14
CA LEU A 380 -1.18 -2.20 -8.51
C LEU A 380 -2.44 -1.86 -9.33
N ALA A 381 -2.30 -1.02 -10.33
CA ALA A 381 -3.34 -0.78 -11.34
C ALA A 381 -3.10 -1.70 -12.52
N LEU A 382 -3.83 -2.82 -12.57
CA LEU A 382 -3.74 -3.82 -13.62
C LEU A 382 -4.50 -3.31 -14.84
N ASN A 383 -3.81 -2.54 -15.68
CA ASN A 383 -4.40 -1.80 -16.78
C ASN A 383 -4.56 -2.68 -18.03
N LYS A 384 -5.39 -2.21 -18.97
CA LYS A 384 -5.74 -2.87 -20.23
C LYS A 384 -6.55 -4.16 -20.05
N VAL A 385 -7.43 -4.20 -19.06
CA VAL A 385 -8.38 -5.34 -18.88
C VAL A 385 -9.40 -5.45 -20.01
N ASP A 386 -9.47 -4.46 -20.91
CA ASP A 386 -10.28 -4.47 -22.13
C ASP A 386 -9.72 -5.42 -23.21
N LEU A 387 -8.49 -5.92 -23.04
CA LEU A 387 -7.85 -6.86 -23.96
C LEU A 387 -8.10 -8.33 -23.56
N PRO A 388 -8.24 -9.25 -24.53
CA PRO A 388 -8.70 -10.63 -24.27
C PRO A 388 -7.77 -11.44 -23.35
N ASP A 389 -6.45 -11.28 -23.49
CA ASP A 389 -5.45 -12.02 -22.71
C ASP A 389 -5.38 -11.58 -21.24
N ALA A 390 -5.93 -10.41 -20.93
CA ALA A 390 -5.84 -9.80 -19.61
C ALA A 390 -6.60 -10.59 -18.53
N ILE A 391 -7.70 -11.26 -18.88
CA ILE A 391 -8.53 -12.02 -17.94
C ILE A 391 -7.77 -13.24 -17.38
N HIS A 392 -6.99 -13.92 -18.21
CA HIS A 392 -6.16 -15.05 -17.78
C HIS A 392 -5.07 -14.57 -16.82
N ASN A 393 -4.37 -13.49 -17.19
CA ASN A 393 -3.30 -12.91 -16.37
C ASN A 393 -3.85 -12.36 -15.05
N LEU A 394 -5.07 -11.82 -15.02
CA LEU A 394 -5.71 -11.34 -13.79
C LEU A 394 -5.77 -12.43 -12.72
N LYS A 395 -6.17 -13.65 -13.08
CA LYS A 395 -6.26 -14.78 -12.15
C LYS A 395 -4.88 -15.13 -11.59
N LYS A 396 -3.87 -15.16 -12.46
CA LYS A 396 -2.47 -15.41 -12.06
C LYS A 396 -1.98 -14.39 -11.03
N PHE A 397 -2.32 -13.11 -11.22
CA PHE A 397 -1.99 -12.06 -10.24
C PHE A 397 -2.71 -12.26 -8.90
N GLN A 398 -4.00 -12.62 -8.93
CA GLN A 398 -4.79 -12.88 -7.73
C GLN A 398 -4.28 -14.09 -6.93
N GLU A 399 -3.79 -15.12 -7.61
CA GLU A 399 -3.21 -16.32 -6.98
C GLU A 399 -1.80 -16.06 -6.43
N GLN A 400 -0.97 -15.30 -7.15
CA GLN A 400 0.43 -15.08 -6.77
C GLN A 400 0.62 -13.95 -5.75
N PHE A 401 -0.25 -12.95 -5.73
CA PHE A 401 -0.11 -11.72 -4.92
C PHE A 401 -1.32 -11.46 -4.02
N VAL A 402 -1.66 -12.43 -3.16
CA VAL A 402 -2.86 -12.39 -2.29
C VAL A 402 -2.91 -11.17 -1.38
N ASP A 403 -1.76 -10.74 -0.83
CA ASP A 403 -1.69 -9.63 0.13
C ASP A 403 -1.41 -8.26 -0.51
N VAL A 404 -1.41 -8.16 -1.85
CA VAL A 404 -1.11 -6.91 -2.55
C VAL A 404 -2.41 -6.25 -3.02
N MET A 405 -2.56 -4.97 -2.67
CA MET A 405 -3.71 -4.19 -3.13
C MET A 405 -3.63 -3.96 -4.63
N MET A 406 -4.56 -4.55 -5.37
CA MET A 406 -4.63 -4.49 -6.83
C MET A 406 -6.03 -4.11 -7.31
N VAL A 407 -6.10 -3.38 -8.41
CA VAL A 407 -7.36 -2.97 -9.04
C VAL A 407 -7.28 -3.26 -10.55
N PRO A 408 -8.21 -4.02 -11.14
CA PRO A 408 -8.33 -4.12 -12.59
C PRO A 408 -8.79 -2.77 -13.17
N VAL A 409 -8.12 -2.30 -14.21
CA VAL A 409 -8.35 -0.96 -14.79
C VAL A 409 -8.42 -1.01 -16.31
N SER A 410 -9.38 -0.29 -16.87
CA SER A 410 -9.38 0.09 -18.29
C SER A 410 -9.33 1.61 -18.41
N ALA A 411 -8.12 2.16 -18.43
CA ALA A 411 -7.93 3.60 -18.60
C ALA A 411 -8.45 4.08 -19.96
N ARG A 412 -8.35 3.24 -21.00
CA ARG A 412 -8.85 3.56 -22.35
C ARG A 412 -10.37 3.71 -22.34
N SER A 413 -11.09 2.79 -21.71
CA SER A 413 -12.55 2.85 -21.61
C SER A 413 -13.02 4.09 -20.86
N GLU A 414 -12.36 4.46 -19.77
CA GLU A 414 -12.67 5.68 -19.02
C GLU A 414 -12.46 6.94 -19.88
N CYS A 415 -11.35 7.03 -20.64
CA CYS A 415 -11.14 8.13 -21.57
C CYS A 415 -12.23 8.23 -22.65
N ILE A 416 -12.67 7.09 -23.20
CA ILE A 416 -13.74 7.06 -24.22
C ILE A 416 -15.06 7.61 -23.62
N LEU A 417 -15.43 7.15 -22.43
CA LEU A 417 -16.64 7.62 -21.76
C LEU A 417 -16.58 9.12 -21.42
N GLN A 418 -15.44 9.58 -20.92
CA GLN A 418 -15.25 11.00 -20.58
C GLN A 418 -15.24 11.91 -21.81
N GLN A 419 -14.61 11.48 -22.91
CA GLN A 419 -14.66 12.22 -24.17
C GLN A 419 -16.09 12.30 -24.69
N ALA A 420 -16.84 11.19 -24.65
CA ALA A 420 -18.24 11.17 -25.05
C ALA A 420 -19.14 12.05 -24.15
N CYS A 421 -18.85 12.18 -22.86
CA CYS A 421 -19.49 13.19 -22.00
C CYS A 421 -19.18 14.63 -22.45
N GLN A 422 -17.93 14.93 -22.80
CA GLN A 422 -17.53 16.26 -23.25
C GLN A 422 -18.16 16.65 -24.58
N ASP A 423 -18.39 15.67 -25.44
CA ASP A 423 -19.06 15.83 -26.72
C ASP A 423 -20.60 15.87 -26.60
N ASP A 424 -21.14 15.94 -25.36
CA ASP A 424 -22.57 15.93 -25.01
C ASP A 424 -23.35 14.68 -25.51
N LEU A 425 -22.64 13.61 -25.86
CA LEU A 425 -23.21 12.39 -26.44
C LEU A 425 -23.84 11.45 -25.40
N LEU A 426 -23.34 11.48 -24.17
CA LEU A 426 -23.82 10.65 -23.07
C LEU A 426 -23.67 11.36 -21.72
N SER A 427 -24.42 10.88 -20.73
CA SER A 427 -24.29 11.19 -19.31
C SER A 427 -23.63 10.01 -18.61
N TYR A 428 -22.42 10.21 -18.08
CA TYR A 428 -21.67 9.24 -17.31
C TYR A 428 -20.94 9.93 -16.16
N GLN A 429 -20.95 9.29 -15.00
CA GLN A 429 -20.14 9.68 -13.86
C GLN A 429 -19.06 8.63 -13.66
N SER A 430 -17.81 9.06 -13.51
CA SER A 430 -16.69 8.14 -13.23
C SER A 430 -16.99 7.22 -12.05
N GLY A 431 -16.75 5.93 -12.24
CA GLY A 431 -17.06 4.90 -11.25
C GLY A 431 -18.50 4.36 -11.32
N ALA A 432 -19.35 4.88 -12.21
CA ALA A 432 -20.67 4.31 -12.46
C ALA A 432 -20.59 3.03 -13.29
N SER A 433 -21.53 2.12 -13.03
CA SER A 433 -21.69 0.87 -13.78
C SER A 433 -22.45 0.99 -15.09
N HIS A 434 -22.99 2.18 -15.39
CA HIS A 434 -23.78 2.43 -16.58
C HIS A 434 -23.64 3.90 -17.01
N PHE A 435 -24.01 4.16 -18.25
CA PHE A 435 -24.11 5.49 -18.82
C PHE A 435 -25.43 5.62 -19.59
N GLU A 436 -25.93 6.84 -19.69
CA GLU A 436 -27.16 7.16 -20.42
C GLU A 436 -26.82 7.91 -21.70
N ILE A 437 -27.26 7.41 -22.86
CA ILE A 437 -27.01 8.08 -24.14
C ILE A 437 -27.97 9.25 -24.28
N ASN A 438 -27.45 10.41 -24.69
CA ASN A 438 -28.27 11.57 -24.97
C ASN A 438 -28.90 11.44 -26.36
N HIS A 439 -30.18 11.06 -26.42
CA HIS A 439 -30.90 10.87 -27.68
C HIS A 439 -31.26 12.18 -28.41
N GLN A 440 -30.89 13.35 -27.87
CA GLN A 440 -31.19 14.66 -28.48
C GLN A 440 -30.06 15.20 -29.37
N THR A 441 -28.83 14.75 -29.16
CA THR A 441 -27.67 15.04 -30.01
C THR A 441 -27.64 14.10 -31.22
N GLN A 442 -27.23 14.61 -32.39
CA GLN A 442 -27.19 13.92 -33.70
C GLN A 442 -26.75 12.45 -33.64
N ASP A 443 -27.25 11.64 -34.58
CA ASP A 443 -26.91 10.21 -34.75
C ASP A 443 -25.43 9.94 -34.49
N LEU A 444 -25.16 9.22 -33.40
CA LEU A 444 -23.83 8.72 -33.06
C LEU A 444 -23.23 8.00 -34.26
N SER A 445 -21.98 8.30 -34.62
CA SER A 445 -21.28 7.57 -35.67
C SER A 445 -21.28 6.06 -35.36
N GLU A 446 -21.43 5.21 -36.38
CA GLU A 446 -21.42 3.74 -36.20
C GLU A 446 -20.18 3.25 -35.44
N LYS A 447 -19.04 3.95 -35.61
CA LYS A 447 -17.80 3.66 -34.90
C LYS A 447 -17.93 3.95 -33.40
N SER A 448 -18.42 5.14 -33.03
CA SER A 448 -18.63 5.53 -31.62
C SER A 448 -19.63 4.60 -30.93
N GLN A 449 -20.69 4.19 -31.62
CA GLN A 449 -21.66 3.23 -31.07
C GLN A 449 -21.00 1.88 -30.77
N LYS A 450 -20.19 1.36 -31.70
CA LYS A 450 -19.44 0.10 -31.50
C LYS A 450 -18.46 0.19 -30.34
N GLU A 451 -17.73 1.30 -30.22
CA GLU A 451 -16.79 1.53 -29.12
C GLU A 451 -17.51 1.59 -27.76
N LEU A 452 -18.63 2.31 -27.65
CA LEU A 452 -19.42 2.38 -26.41
C LEU A 452 -20.05 1.04 -26.03
N LEU A 453 -20.55 0.29 -27.02
CA LEU A 453 -21.06 -1.07 -26.81
C LEU A 453 -19.95 -2.03 -26.34
N GLN A 454 -18.75 -1.91 -26.90
CA GLN A 454 -17.61 -2.68 -26.47
C GLN A 454 -17.26 -2.34 -25.01
N VAL A 455 -17.15 -1.06 -24.66
CA VAL A 455 -16.87 -0.62 -23.29
C VAL A 455 -17.92 -1.17 -22.31
N LYS A 456 -19.20 -1.10 -22.67
CA LYS A 456 -20.28 -1.63 -21.84
C LYS A 456 -20.12 -3.15 -21.62
N ASN A 457 -20.04 -3.92 -22.69
CA ASN A 457 -20.06 -5.38 -22.64
C ASN A 457 -18.77 -5.97 -22.05
N SER A 458 -17.60 -5.40 -22.36
CA SER A 458 -16.31 -5.97 -21.96
C SER A 458 -15.82 -5.45 -20.60
N ILE A 459 -16.23 -4.24 -20.20
CA ILE A 459 -15.75 -3.61 -18.96
C ILE A 459 -16.88 -3.44 -17.95
N LEU A 460 -17.89 -2.63 -18.24
CA LEU A 460 -18.89 -2.24 -17.23
C LEU A 460 -19.74 -3.42 -16.76
N ASP A 461 -20.17 -4.30 -17.68
CA ASP A 461 -21.00 -5.46 -17.33
C ASP A 461 -20.20 -6.55 -16.58
N ILE A 462 -18.87 -6.61 -16.77
CA ILE A 462 -18.00 -7.64 -16.16
C ILE A 462 -17.41 -7.17 -14.82
N PHE A 463 -16.83 -5.97 -14.80
CA PHE A 463 -16.08 -5.44 -13.66
C PHE A 463 -16.90 -4.46 -12.81
N GLY A 464 -18.04 -3.98 -13.32
CA GLY A 464 -18.93 -3.02 -12.65
C GLY A 464 -18.50 -1.56 -12.75
N ASP A 465 -17.24 -1.28 -13.05
CA ASP A 465 -16.69 0.06 -13.28
C ASP A 465 -15.45 -0.03 -14.19
N THR A 466 -14.85 1.12 -14.55
CA THR A 466 -13.61 1.17 -15.34
C THR A 466 -12.33 0.98 -14.50
N GLY A 467 -12.45 0.94 -13.17
CA GLY A 467 -11.35 0.78 -12.23
C GLY A 467 -10.54 2.05 -11.92
N VAL A 468 -10.64 3.13 -12.71
CA VAL A 468 -9.77 4.31 -12.54
C VAL A 468 -10.04 5.04 -11.21
N LEU A 469 -11.29 5.41 -10.94
CA LEU A 469 -11.68 6.05 -9.67
C LEU A 469 -11.42 5.13 -8.48
N LYS A 470 -11.67 3.82 -8.65
CA LYS A 470 -11.43 2.80 -7.63
C LYS A 470 -9.95 2.68 -7.30
N ALA A 471 -9.06 2.69 -8.29
CA ALA A 471 -7.61 2.67 -8.10
C ALA A 471 -7.13 3.90 -7.32
N LEU A 472 -7.61 5.10 -7.66
CA LEU A 472 -7.30 6.33 -6.91
C LEU A 472 -7.79 6.24 -5.45
N SER A 473 -9.03 5.79 -5.25
CA SER A 473 -9.64 5.71 -3.91
C SER A 473 -8.98 4.64 -3.04
N GLN A 474 -8.60 3.50 -3.60
CA GLN A 474 -7.87 2.45 -2.90
C GLN A 474 -6.42 2.86 -2.63
N ALA A 475 -5.77 3.61 -3.53
CA ALA A 475 -4.42 4.12 -3.30
C ALA A 475 -4.40 5.08 -2.10
N VAL A 476 -5.41 5.95 -1.96
CA VAL A 476 -5.53 6.81 -0.77
C VAL A 476 -5.76 5.99 0.51
N LYS A 477 -6.47 4.86 0.46
CA LYS A 477 -6.67 3.97 1.63
C LYS A 477 -5.39 3.28 2.11
N LEU A 478 -4.36 3.14 1.26
CA LEU A 478 -3.05 2.68 1.71
C LEU A 478 -2.45 3.65 2.74
N ARG A 479 -2.83 4.93 2.69
CA ARG A 479 -2.40 5.96 3.61
C ARG A 479 -3.52 6.95 3.91
N SER A 480 -4.52 6.49 4.65
CA SER A 480 -5.76 7.22 4.89
C SER A 480 -5.53 8.59 5.55
N PRO A 481 -5.97 9.69 4.92
CA PRO A 481 -5.99 10.99 5.57
C PRO A 481 -7.21 11.11 6.49
N SER A 482 -7.17 12.08 7.40
CA SER A 482 -8.34 12.48 8.18
C SER A 482 -9.09 13.59 7.47
N TYR A 483 -10.41 13.67 7.66
CA TYR A 483 -11.24 14.68 7.01
C TYR A 483 -11.87 15.62 8.03
N ALA A 484 -12.00 16.89 7.66
CA ALA A 484 -12.77 17.87 8.42
C ALA A 484 -13.79 18.57 7.53
N PHE A 485 -15.02 18.63 8.03
CA PHE A 485 -16.17 19.32 7.44
C PHE A 485 -16.54 20.51 8.34
N PRO A 486 -15.86 21.65 8.17
CA PRO A 486 -16.10 22.82 9.00
C PRO A 486 -17.45 23.46 8.66
N VAL A 487 -18.30 23.65 9.67
CA VAL A 487 -19.64 24.22 9.53
C VAL A 487 -19.85 25.43 10.44
N ASN A 488 -20.74 26.33 10.04
CA ASN A 488 -21.19 27.47 10.84
C ASN A 488 -22.27 27.09 11.87
N CYS A 489 -23.08 26.07 11.56
CA CYS A 489 -24.16 25.60 12.43
C CYS A 489 -24.25 24.08 12.36
N LEU A 490 -24.25 23.40 13.51
CA LEU A 490 -24.31 21.94 13.58
C LEU A 490 -25.71 21.39 13.23
N ASP A 491 -26.78 22.14 13.45
CA ASP A 491 -28.15 21.71 13.14
C ASP A 491 -28.46 21.73 11.64
N THR A 492 -27.97 22.76 10.96
CA THR A 492 -28.17 22.93 9.51
C THR A 492 -27.00 22.38 8.71
N CYS A 493 -25.85 22.15 9.34
CA CYS A 493 -24.58 21.80 8.72
C CYS A 493 -24.19 22.73 7.57
N GLN A 494 -24.63 23.99 7.65
CA GLN A 494 -24.29 25.01 6.67
C GLN A 494 -22.83 25.42 6.80
N SER A 495 -22.18 25.63 5.66
CA SER A 495 -20.78 26.02 5.55
C SER A 495 -20.46 27.36 6.19
N ILE A 496 -19.18 27.56 6.48
CA ILE A 496 -18.66 28.84 6.96
C ILE A 496 -18.62 29.82 5.77
N SER A 497 -19.26 30.99 5.95
CA SER A 497 -19.34 32.04 4.92
C SER A 497 -18.89 33.41 5.42
N VAL A 498 -18.33 33.49 6.63
CA VAL A 498 -17.96 34.76 7.31
C VAL A 498 -16.99 35.59 6.47
N VAL A 499 -15.99 34.94 5.86
CA VAL A 499 -14.96 35.61 5.05
C VAL A 499 -15.32 35.60 3.55
N THR A 500 -15.86 34.49 3.04
CA THR A 500 -16.09 34.28 1.60
C THR A 500 -17.31 35.02 1.04
N LYS A 501 -18.27 35.43 1.91
CA LYS A 501 -19.56 36.04 1.52
C LYS A 501 -20.41 35.19 0.56
N GLU A 502 -20.08 33.93 0.37
CA GLU A 502 -20.85 32.98 -0.45
C GLU A 502 -22.13 32.55 0.27
N LYS A 503 -23.14 32.09 -0.48
CA LYS A 503 -24.35 31.52 0.11
C LYS A 503 -24.00 30.26 0.92
N PRO A 504 -24.45 30.13 2.19
CA PRO A 504 -24.17 28.95 2.99
C PRO A 504 -24.78 27.70 2.36
N GLN A 505 -23.98 26.66 2.21
CA GLN A 505 -24.38 25.37 1.63
C GLN A 505 -24.10 24.23 2.61
N VAL A 506 -24.93 23.19 2.60
CA VAL A 506 -24.79 22.06 3.54
C VAL A 506 -23.53 21.26 3.22
N LEU A 507 -22.63 21.09 4.21
CA LEU A 507 -21.36 20.35 4.11
C LEU A 507 -20.57 20.68 2.85
N ARG A 508 -20.49 21.97 2.52
CA ARG A 508 -19.82 22.46 1.30
C ARG A 508 -18.33 22.13 1.28
N ASP A 509 -17.65 22.39 2.39
CA ASP A 509 -16.19 22.35 2.49
C ASP A 509 -15.74 21.00 3.07
N CYS A 510 -14.68 20.41 2.49
CA CYS A 510 -14.01 19.22 3.00
C CYS A 510 -12.51 19.50 2.98
N ILE A 511 -11.87 19.40 4.15
CA ILE A 511 -10.43 19.65 4.31
C ILE A 511 -9.75 18.33 4.58
N VAL A 512 -8.75 18.01 3.76
CA VAL A 512 -7.90 16.83 3.94
C VAL A 512 -6.79 17.17 4.94
N LEU A 513 -6.67 16.33 5.96
CA LEU A 513 -5.76 16.52 7.10
C LEU A 513 -4.83 15.33 7.23
N LYS A 514 -3.61 15.60 7.71
CA LYS A 514 -2.70 14.54 8.15
C LYS A 514 -3.28 13.87 9.42
N PRO A 515 -3.10 12.55 9.59
CA PRO A 515 -3.41 11.87 10.85
C PRO A 515 -2.78 12.58 12.06
N GLY A 516 -3.49 12.59 13.19
CA GLY A 516 -3.05 13.28 14.40
C GLY A 516 -3.23 14.81 14.37
N THR A 517 -3.98 15.36 13.42
CA THR A 517 -4.28 16.81 13.40
C THR A 517 -5.23 17.19 14.54
N THR A 518 -4.79 18.13 15.38
CA THR A 518 -5.60 18.65 16.49
C THR A 518 -6.58 19.73 16.04
N VAL A 519 -7.63 19.96 16.84
CA VAL A 519 -8.60 21.05 16.63
C VAL A 519 -7.92 22.42 16.54
N GLU A 520 -6.88 22.67 17.34
CA GLU A 520 -6.11 23.92 17.27
C GLU A 520 -5.38 24.08 15.93
N LYS A 521 -4.77 23.01 15.42
CA LYS A 521 -4.12 23.05 14.10
C LYS A 521 -5.15 23.24 12.99
N LEU A 522 -6.31 22.60 13.09
CA LEU A 522 -7.41 22.82 12.17
C LEU A 522 -7.88 24.29 12.19
N PHE A 523 -8.01 24.90 13.36
CA PHE A 523 -8.32 26.33 13.45
C PHE A 523 -7.28 27.20 12.72
N ASN A 524 -5.99 26.92 12.88
CA ASN A 524 -4.93 27.64 12.15
C ASN A 524 -5.04 27.44 10.64
N ILE A 525 -5.35 26.23 10.16
CA ILE A 525 -5.61 25.96 8.73
C ILE A 525 -6.77 26.80 8.23
N LEU A 526 -7.86 26.90 9.00
CA LEU A 526 -9.04 27.69 8.63
C LEU A 526 -8.76 29.21 8.64
N LEU A 527 -7.75 29.67 9.38
CA LEU A 527 -7.44 31.10 9.54
C LEU A 527 -6.60 31.65 8.37
N TYR A 528 -5.69 30.84 7.84
CA TYR A 528 -4.70 31.28 6.85
C TYR A 528 -4.96 30.71 5.44
N PRO A 529 -4.45 31.37 4.38
CA PRO A 529 -4.44 30.79 3.04
C PRO A 529 -3.75 29.41 3.02
N PRO A 530 -4.20 28.46 2.18
CA PRO A 530 -5.15 28.65 1.07
C PRO A 530 -6.63 28.53 1.44
N VAL A 531 -6.97 28.17 2.69
CA VAL A 531 -8.37 27.91 3.10
C VAL A 531 -9.08 29.18 3.57
N ALA A 532 -8.50 29.91 4.53
CA ALA A 532 -8.94 31.24 4.96
C ALA A 532 -10.47 31.41 5.14
N LEU A 533 -11.13 30.46 5.83
CA LEU A 533 -12.57 30.48 6.12
C LEU A 533 -12.94 31.26 7.40
N LEU A 534 -11.99 31.39 8.34
CA LEU A 534 -12.17 32.04 9.64
C LEU A 534 -11.28 33.27 9.82
N ALA A 535 -11.56 34.06 10.85
CA ALA A 535 -10.78 35.23 11.26
C ALA A 535 -10.78 35.34 12.79
N GLY A 536 -9.81 36.08 13.36
CA GLY A 536 -9.76 36.37 14.79
C GLY A 536 -9.12 35.27 15.63
N GLU A 537 -9.51 35.20 16.90
CA GLU A 537 -8.93 34.30 17.92
C GLU A 537 -9.88 33.13 18.22
N TYR A 538 -9.31 31.97 18.57
CA TYR A 538 -10.07 30.78 18.94
C TYR A 538 -10.88 31.02 20.22
N VAL A 539 -12.16 30.64 20.20
CA VAL A 539 -13.04 30.70 21.39
C VAL A 539 -13.40 29.30 21.88
N ARG A 540 -14.02 28.49 21.02
CA ARG A 540 -14.48 27.13 21.35
C ARG A 540 -14.73 26.31 20.10
N ALA A 541 -14.73 24.99 20.22
CA ALA A 541 -15.13 24.07 19.16
C ALA A 541 -16.22 23.12 19.65
N GLU A 542 -17.14 22.78 18.75
CA GLU A 542 -18.21 21.81 18.99
C GLU A 542 -18.23 20.83 17.81
N GLY A 543 -18.38 19.54 18.09
CA GLY A 543 -18.52 18.49 17.09
C GLY A 543 -19.95 17.95 17.06
N VAL A 544 -20.30 17.27 15.97
CA VAL A 544 -21.50 16.43 15.89
C VAL A 544 -21.11 15.04 15.39
N SER A 545 -21.60 14.01 16.08
CA SER A 545 -21.37 12.63 15.68
C SER A 545 -22.26 12.24 14.51
N SER A 546 -21.95 11.11 13.88
CA SER A 546 -22.81 10.42 12.91
C SER A 546 -24.26 10.31 13.37
N LYS A 547 -24.48 10.04 14.66
CA LYS A 547 -25.80 9.89 15.30
C LYS A 547 -26.48 11.22 15.63
N GLY A 548 -25.90 12.36 15.25
CA GLY A 548 -26.45 13.69 15.52
C GLY A 548 -26.22 14.20 16.95
N VAL A 549 -25.42 13.49 17.76
CA VAL A 549 -25.12 13.91 19.14
C VAL A 549 -24.05 14.98 19.10
N LYS A 550 -24.34 16.15 19.70
CA LYS A 550 -23.39 17.26 19.81
C LYS A 550 -22.52 17.11 21.05
N PHE A 551 -21.25 17.48 20.94
CA PHE A 551 -20.30 17.48 22.04
C PHE A 551 -19.29 18.61 21.90
N VAL A 552 -18.64 18.94 23.02
CA VAL A 552 -17.60 19.97 23.06
C VAL A 552 -16.27 19.35 22.66
N LEU A 553 -15.48 20.09 21.88
CA LEU A 553 -14.14 19.70 21.46
C LEU A 553 -13.11 20.65 22.10
N HIS A 554 -12.08 20.07 22.71
CA HIS A 554 -10.93 20.79 23.23
C HIS A 554 -9.86 20.99 22.15
N LYS A 555 -8.96 21.95 22.37
CA LYS A 555 -7.89 22.30 21.42
C LYS A 555 -6.97 21.14 21.05
N HIS A 556 -6.72 20.25 22.00
CA HIS A 556 -5.79 19.12 21.86
C HIS A 556 -6.47 17.86 21.29
N ASP A 557 -7.80 17.86 21.17
CA ASP A 557 -8.54 16.73 20.61
C ASP A 557 -8.15 16.52 19.15
N ILE A 558 -7.99 15.25 18.78
CA ILE A 558 -7.62 14.85 17.42
C ILE A 558 -8.88 14.80 16.56
N VAL A 559 -8.80 15.38 15.36
CA VAL A 559 -9.87 15.31 14.37
C VAL A 559 -9.80 13.95 13.66
N ASN A 560 -10.90 13.20 13.71
CA ASN A 560 -11.07 11.86 13.17
C ASN A 560 -12.52 11.65 12.68
N GLU A 561 -12.86 10.44 12.24
CA GLU A 561 -14.18 10.12 11.68
C GLU A 561 -15.36 10.36 12.64
N THR A 562 -15.13 10.28 13.95
CA THR A 562 -16.18 10.45 14.98
C THR A 562 -16.55 11.92 15.21
N ASN A 563 -15.64 12.84 14.91
CA ASN A 563 -15.77 14.28 15.16
C ASN A 563 -15.45 15.16 13.95
N GLN A 564 -15.46 14.57 12.74
CA GLN A 564 -15.12 15.24 11.48
C GLN A 564 -16.04 16.40 11.10
N ILE A 565 -17.31 16.41 11.56
CA ILE A 565 -18.22 17.55 11.37
C ILE A 565 -18.13 18.44 12.59
N LEU A 566 -17.59 19.65 12.40
CA LEU A 566 -17.22 20.50 13.52
C LEU A 566 -17.46 21.98 13.23
N LYS A 567 -17.85 22.69 14.29
CA LYS A 567 -18.04 24.13 14.31
C LYS A 567 -16.96 24.75 15.18
N ILE A 568 -16.05 25.50 14.56
CA ILE A 568 -15.06 26.29 15.30
C ILE A 568 -15.55 27.73 15.41
N MET A 569 -15.65 28.22 16.63
CA MET A 569 -16.04 29.59 16.94
C MET A 569 -14.80 30.44 17.20
N SER A 570 -14.79 31.60 16.57
CA SER A 570 -13.72 32.58 16.67
C SER A 570 -14.27 33.99 16.89
N THR A 571 -13.45 34.86 17.45
CA THR A 571 -13.80 36.28 17.58
C THR A 571 -13.85 36.92 16.20
N ARG A 572 -14.73 37.92 15.98
CA ARG A 572 -14.62 38.73 14.76
C ARG A 572 -13.35 39.56 14.88
N LYS A 573 -12.54 39.65 13.81
CA LYS A 573 -11.42 40.61 13.74
C LYS A 573 -11.99 41.99 14.14
N ALA A 574 -11.63 42.49 15.32
CA ALA A 574 -11.64 43.93 15.54
C ALA A 574 -10.74 44.49 14.44
N SER A 575 -11.24 45.47 13.68
CA SER A 575 -10.45 46.20 12.70
C SER A 575 -9.08 46.49 13.31
N LEU A 576 -8.02 45.89 12.75
CA LEU A 576 -6.65 46.21 13.12
C LEU A 576 -6.50 47.71 12.94
N SER A 577 -6.49 48.45 14.05
CA SER A 577 -6.00 49.82 14.04
C SER A 577 -4.58 49.72 13.52
N THR A 578 -4.32 50.40 12.42
CA THR A 578 -3.01 50.75 11.90
C THR A 578 -2.14 51.34 13.01
N LYS A 579 -1.48 50.49 13.79
CA LYS A 579 -0.30 50.85 14.55
C LYS A 579 0.88 50.20 13.86
N THR A 580 1.32 50.90 12.83
CA THR A 580 2.72 50.93 12.38
C THR A 580 3.64 50.95 13.60
N ARG A 581 4.31 49.84 13.88
CA ARG A 581 5.57 49.88 14.63
C ARG A 581 6.68 50.01 13.60
N LYS A 582 7.34 51.17 13.67
CA LYS A 582 8.57 51.53 12.98
C LYS A 582 9.68 50.52 13.24
#